data_AF-A0A942QI62-F1
#
_entry.id   AF-A0A942QI62-F1
#
_cell.length_a   1.000
_cell.length_b   1.000
_cell.length_c   1.000
_cell.angle_alpha   90.00
_cell.angle_beta   90.00
_cell.angle_gamma   90.00
#
_symmetry.space_group_name_H-M   'P 1'
#
loop_
_entity.id
_entity.type
_entity.pdbx_description
1 polymer ?
#
loop_
_entity_poly.entity_id
_entity_poly.type
_entity_poly.pdbx_seq_one_letter_code
_entity_poly.pdbx_strand_id
1 'polypeptide(L)' 'MRALLSEVNLDTGELITLDGEKYLVNPGDLPTCCTWTPTAELEINTSKGYIKNLECDVVIELI' A
#
# COMPACT_ATOMS: atom_id res chain seq x y z
N MET A 1 -5.66 6.53 -8.41
CA MET A 1 -4.49 6.43 -9.29
C MET A 1 -3.87 5.04 -9.17
N ARG A 2 -3.04 4.64 -10.14
CA ARG A 2 -2.27 3.40 -10.06
C ARG A 2 -0.82 3.74 -9.81
N ALA A 3 -0.15 2.97 -8.96
CA ALA A 3 1.27 3.12 -8.67
C ALA A 3 1.89 1.74 -8.43
N LEU A 4 3.20 1.66 -8.54
CA LEU A 4 3.95 0.47 -8.19
C LEU A 4 4.51 0.63 -6.78
N LEU A 5 4.41 -0.42 -5.98
CA LEU A 5 4.99 -0.44 -4.65
C LEU A 5 6.52 -0.46 -4.74
N SER A 6 7.20 0.36 -3.94
CA SER A 6 8.65 0.28 -3.73
C SER A 6 8.96 -0.50 -2.46
N GLU A 7 8.39 -0.04 -1.35
CA GLU A 7 8.70 -0.48 0.00
C GLU A 7 7.46 -0.33 0.90
N VAL A 8 7.34 -1.22 1.89
CA VAL A 8 6.40 -1.07 3.00
C VAL A 8 7.16 -1.12 4.31
N ASN A 9 6.96 -0.10 5.14
CA ASN A 9 7.41 -0.08 6.52
C ASN A 9 6.27 -0.62 7.42
N LEU A 10 6.42 -1.85 7.89
CA LEU A 10 5.43 -2.51 8.74
C LEU A 10 5.39 -1.94 10.16
N ASP A 11 6.46 -1.30 10.63
CA ASP A 11 6.52 -0.69 11.96
C ASP A 11 5.76 0.65 12.00
N THR A 12 5.86 1.45 10.93
CA THR A 12 5.20 2.76 10.85
C THR A 12 3.89 2.75 10.06
N GLY A 13 3.63 1.71 9.26
CA GLY A 13 2.49 1.66 8.35
C GLY A 13 2.67 2.56 7.11
N GLU A 14 3.91 2.90 6.74
CA GLU A 14 4.17 3.68 5.52
C GLU A 14 4.31 2.76 4.31
N LEU A 15 3.50 3.00 3.27
CA LEU A 15 3.73 2.47 1.93
C LEU A 15 4.38 3.52 1.06
N ILE A 16 5.48 3.15 0.41
CA ILE A 16 6.24 4.02 -0.47
C ILE A 16 6.12 3.46 -1.89
N THR A 17 5.69 4.31 -2.81
CA THR A 17 5.60 3.97 -4.24
C THR A 17 6.95 4.15 -4.93
N LEU A 18 7.14 3.55 -6.11
CA LEU A 18 8.35 3.74 -6.92
C LEU A 18 8.52 5.20 -7.39
N ASP A 19 7.43 5.95 -7.50
CA ASP A 19 7.45 7.38 -7.79
C ASP A 19 7.89 8.24 -6.59
N GLY A 20 8.12 7.62 -5.43
CA GLY A 20 8.55 8.26 -4.19
C GLY A 20 7.43 8.84 -3.34
N GLU A 21 6.16 8.66 -3.74
CA GLU A 21 5.02 9.06 -2.93
C GLU A 21 4.84 8.13 -1.74
N LYS A 22 4.45 8.70 -0.60
CA LYS A 22 4.26 7.98 0.66
C LYS A 22 2.81 8.04 1.09
N TYR A 23 2.30 6.92 1.57
CA TYR A 23 0.95 6.77 2.04
C TYR A 23 0.95 6.09 3.41
N LEU A 24 0.20 6.64 4.35
CA LEU A 24 0.09 6.10 5.69
C LEU A 24 -1.15 5.21 5.78
N VAL A 25 -0.97 4.04 6.37
CA VAL A 25 -2.04 3.10 6.69
C VAL A 25 -1.87 2.62 8.12
N ASN A 26 -2.88 1.94 8.63
CA ASN A 26 -2.75 1.29 9.92
C ASN A 26 -1.85 0.06 9.78
N PRO A 27 -0.72 -0.02 10.51
CA PRO A 27 0.18 -1.16 10.41
C PRO A 27 -0.49 -2.49 10.83
N GLY A 28 -1.52 -2.43 11.67
CA GLY A 28 -2.32 -3.62 12.04
C GLY A 28 -3.15 -4.21 10.89
N ASP A 29 -3.45 -3.40 9.85
CA ASP A 29 -4.22 -3.82 8.68
C ASP A 29 -3.31 -4.32 7.54
N LEU A 30 -1.99 -4.19 7.67
CA LEU A 30 -1.04 -4.73 6.69
C LEU A 30 -0.94 -6.25 6.87
N PRO A 31 -1.44 -7.06 5.92
CA PRO A 31 -1.24 -8.50 5.98
C PRO A 31 0.24 -8.85 5.87
N THR A 32 0.57 -10.09 6.30
CA THR A 32 1.93 -10.62 6.31
C THR A 32 2.69 -10.33 5.01
N CYS A 33 3.98 -9.99 5.17
CA CYS A 33 4.96 -9.49 4.19
C CYS A 33 4.83 -10.00 2.73
N CYS A 34 4.37 -11.23 2.51
CA CYS A 34 4.14 -11.81 1.19
C CYS A 34 3.11 -11.07 0.32
N THR A 35 2.30 -10.19 0.91
CA THR A 35 1.29 -9.40 0.16
C THR A 35 1.87 -8.13 -0.43
N TRP A 36 2.97 -7.60 0.12
CA TRP A 36 3.51 -6.28 -0.24
C TRP A 36 4.86 -6.44 -0.93
N THR A 37 4.84 -7.09 -2.08
CA THR A 37 6.02 -7.33 -2.92
C THR A 37 6.46 -6.03 -3.60
N PRO A 38 7.77 -5.70 -3.60
CA PRO A 38 8.28 -4.63 -4.43
C PRO A 38 7.81 -4.82 -5.87
N THR A 39 7.44 -3.73 -6.53
CA THR A 39 6.80 -3.66 -7.85
C THR A 39 5.35 -4.16 -7.93
N ALA A 40 4.70 -4.47 -6.80
CA ALA A 40 3.27 -4.79 -6.80
C ALA A 40 2.44 -3.62 -7.35
N GLU A 41 1.43 -3.94 -8.18
CA GLU A 41 0.49 -2.94 -8.68
C GLU A 41 -0.52 -2.54 -7.58
N LEU A 42 -0.53 -1.25 -7.24
CA LEU A 42 -1.43 -0.66 -6.27
C LEU A 42 -2.47 0.21 -6.97
N GLU A 43 -3.72 0.06 -6.60
CA GLU A 43 -4.76 1.06 -6.83
C GLU A 43 -4.94 1.92 -5.58
N ILE A 44 -4.62 3.20 -5.70
CA ILE A 44 -4.64 4.17 -4.61
C ILE A 44 -5.82 5.12 -4.85
N ASN A 45 -6.74 5.21 -3.90
CA ASN A 45 -7.88 6.12 -3.98
C ASN A 45 -7.92 7.01 -2.74
N THR A 46 -7.28 8.17 -2.84
CA THR A 46 -7.24 9.16 -1.75
C THR A 46 -8.59 9.80 -1.46
N SER A 47 -9.48 9.90 -2.46
CA SER A 47 -10.85 10.43 -2.24
C SER A 47 -11.74 9.49 -1.44
N LYS A 48 -11.54 8.18 -1.59
CA LYS A 48 -12.23 7.14 -0.82
C LYS A 48 -11.43 6.65 0.38
N GLY A 49 -10.16 7.05 0.50
CA GLY A 49 -9.29 6.68 1.61
C GLY A 49 -8.83 5.22 1.61
N TYR A 50 -8.46 4.63 0.45
CA TYR A 50 -7.96 3.25 0.43
C TYR A 50 -6.77 3.03 -0.50
N ILE A 51 -6.02 1.97 -0.23
CA ILE A 51 -5.05 1.35 -1.14
C ILE A 51 -5.46 -0.11 -1.35
N LYS A 52 -5.51 -0.54 -2.60
CA LYS A 52 -5.75 -1.92 -2.99
C LYS A 52 -4.52 -2.50 -3.67
N ASN A 53 -4.00 -3.60 -3.15
CA ASN A 53 -3.04 -4.42 -3.87
C ASN A 53 -3.79 -5.26 -4.93
N LEU A 54 -3.46 -5.04 -6.20
CA LEU A 54 -4.13 -5.69 -7.32
C LEU A 54 -3.69 -7.14 -7.56
N GLU A 55 -2.53 -7.54 -7.06
CA GLU A 55 -2.03 -8.91 -7.22
C GLU A 55 -2.76 -9.91 -6.31
N CYS A 56 -3.16 -9.46 -5.11
CA CYS A 56 -3.78 -10.30 -4.08
C CYS A 56 -5.20 -9.86 -3.68
N ASP A 57 -5.76 -8.84 -4.33
CA ASP A 57 -7.08 -8.24 -4.06
C ASP A 57 -7.26 -7.71 -2.61
N VAL A 58 -6.17 -7.47 -1.89
CA VAL A 58 -6.20 -6.92 -0.52
C VAL A 58 -6.46 -5.43 -0.56
N VAL A 59 -7.40 -4.96 0.26
CA VAL A 59 -7.71 -3.53 0.43
C VAL A 59 -7.40 -3.11 1.86
N ILE A 60 -6.71 -1.98 2.00
CA ILE A 60 -6.40 -1.33 3.28
C ILE A 60 -6.84 0.13 3.25
N GLU A 61 -7.24 0.66 4.39
CA GLU A 61 -7.68 2.05 4.51
C GLU A 61 -6.48 2.97 4.78
N LEU A 62 -6.53 4.15 4.17
CA LEU A 62 -5.61 5.26 4.40
C LEU A 62 -5.98 5.98 5.69
N ILE A 63 -4.98 6.52 6.39
CA ILE A 63 -5.14 7.39 7.57
C ILE A 63 -4.99 8.86 7.19
#